data_AF-A0A7C4M5E9-F1
#
_entry.id   AF-A0A7C4M5E9-F1
#
_cell.length_a   1.000
_cell.length_b   1.000
_cell.length_c   1.000
_cell.angle_alpha   90.00
_cell.angle_beta   90.00
_cell.angle_gamma   90.00
#
_symmetry.space_group_name_H-M   'P 1'
#
loop_
_entity.id
_entity.type
_entity.pdbx_description
1 polymer ?
#
loop_
_entity_poly.entity_id
_entity_poly.type
_entity_poly.pdbx_seq_one_letter_code
_entity_poly.pdbx_strand_id
1 'polypeptide(L)'
;IGADLTRDRTYELIAHRKKEYWGTVRSFDPRSVWEMDRRTYPLTFDNVDRETGEIRITPHTPCPVLLGIRGVTPNILEEAYKMLTINEPVEFYTIFETNQGTDAHLQLMRIKDVKNNVSAIIDGVVKSKPRFTVGGHVFFTLGDDTGEITCAAYEPTKKFRHIIIELEPGDKVTVYGAVKKKPQGFTLNLEKIHIKSLVDLKIVKPPTCPICSKKMEKIDKTRYFCRDCNALSRSPEVINIGRKILCGIYEVPPSARRHLSKPLALTSDYQHG
;
A
#
# COMPACT_ATOMS: atom_id res chain seq x y z
N ILE A 1 -24.65 -9.10 -15.69
CA ILE A 1 -25.99 -8.47 -15.52
C ILE A 1 -26.42 -8.74 -14.08
N GLY A 2 -26.71 -7.69 -13.28
CA GLY A 2 -27.08 -7.81 -11.87
C GLY A 2 -26.09 -7.20 -10.85
N ALA A 3 -24.95 -6.66 -11.29
CA ALA A 3 -24.06 -5.90 -10.41
C ALA A 3 -24.62 -4.49 -10.19
N ASP A 4 -24.70 -4.06 -8.94
CA ASP A 4 -25.12 -2.71 -8.55
C ASP A 4 -23.89 -1.79 -8.41
N LEU A 5 -23.79 -0.80 -9.29
CA LEU A 5 -22.71 0.20 -9.33
C LEU A 5 -23.18 1.58 -8.82
N THR A 6 -24.35 1.67 -8.20
CA THR A 6 -24.89 2.95 -7.71
C THR A 6 -24.08 3.55 -6.58
N ARG A 7 -23.39 2.71 -5.78
CA ARG A 7 -22.55 3.15 -4.65
C ARG A 7 -21.28 3.83 -5.10
N ASP A 8 -20.58 3.24 -6.06
CA ASP A 8 -19.33 3.75 -6.60
C ASP A 8 -19.07 3.10 -7.95
N ARG A 9 -18.46 3.86 -8.86
CA ARG A 9 -18.16 3.43 -10.22
C ARG A 9 -17.02 4.25 -10.80
N THR A 10 -16.30 3.62 -11.70
CA THR A 10 -15.32 4.29 -12.54
C THR A 10 -15.54 3.87 -13.98
N TYR A 11 -14.80 4.48 -14.89
CA TYR A 11 -14.85 4.20 -16.30
C TYR A 11 -13.48 3.73 -16.78
N GLU A 12 -13.48 2.86 -17.80
CA GLU A 12 -12.27 2.44 -18.49
C GLU A 12 -12.46 2.56 -20.00
N LEU A 13 -11.60 3.34 -20.67
CA LEU A 13 -11.53 3.41 -22.12
C LEU A 13 -10.56 2.35 -22.60
N ILE A 14 -11.02 1.40 -23.41
CA ILE A 14 -10.21 0.33 -23.97
C ILE A 14 -10.10 0.52 -25.47
N ALA A 15 -8.89 0.82 -25.95
CA ALA A 15 -8.58 0.89 -27.37
C ALA A 15 -8.09 -0.48 -27.88
N HIS A 16 -8.53 -0.88 -29.06
CA HIS A 16 -8.21 -2.16 -29.68
C HIS A 16 -7.34 -1.97 -30.93
N ARG A 17 -6.37 -2.87 -31.10
CA ARG A 17 -5.45 -2.89 -32.25
C ARG A 17 -6.07 -3.70 -33.39
N LYS A 18 -5.67 -3.36 -34.62
CA LYS A 18 -5.94 -4.23 -35.79
C LYS A 18 -5.37 -5.63 -35.58
N LYS A 19 -6.03 -6.63 -36.17
CA LYS A 19 -5.67 -8.06 -36.03
C LYS A 19 -4.23 -8.37 -36.45
N GLU A 20 -3.74 -7.67 -37.47
CA GLU A 20 -2.36 -7.78 -37.97
C GLU A 20 -1.28 -7.36 -36.95
N TYR A 21 -1.66 -6.62 -35.89
CA TYR A 21 -0.76 -6.20 -34.80
C TYR A 21 -0.87 -7.08 -33.55
N TRP A 22 -1.68 -8.14 -33.55
CA TRP A 22 -1.80 -9.00 -32.38
C TRP A 22 -0.50 -9.79 -32.17
N GLY A 23 -0.05 -9.85 -30.91
CA GLY A 23 1.23 -10.49 -30.56
C GLY A 23 2.48 -9.66 -30.83
N THR A 24 2.38 -8.53 -31.54
CA THR A 24 3.50 -7.60 -31.74
C THR A 24 3.65 -6.65 -30.56
N VAL A 25 4.81 -6.01 -30.43
CA VAL A 25 5.03 -4.95 -29.44
C VAL A 25 4.12 -3.76 -29.75
N ARG A 26 3.53 -3.17 -28.72
CA ARG A 26 2.66 -1.97 -28.82
C ARG A 26 3.53 -0.74 -29.11
N SER A 27 3.12 0.08 -30.08
CA SER A 27 3.86 1.24 -30.54
C SER A 27 3.13 2.55 -30.21
N PHE A 28 3.69 3.35 -29.30
CA PHE A 28 3.17 4.66 -28.88
C PHE A 28 4.32 5.50 -28.29
N ASP A 29 4.16 6.83 -28.18
CA ASP A 29 5.15 7.70 -27.51
C ASP A 29 4.95 7.65 -25.99
N PRO A 30 5.90 7.10 -25.20
CA PRO A 30 5.81 7.08 -23.74
C PRO A 30 5.62 8.47 -23.13
N ARG A 31 6.21 9.52 -23.73
CA ARG A 31 6.12 10.90 -23.21
C ARG A 31 4.70 11.44 -23.23
N SER A 32 3.91 11.02 -24.24
CA SER A 32 2.49 11.41 -24.34
C SER A 32 1.67 10.83 -23.18
N VAL A 33 2.00 9.61 -22.72
CA VAL A 33 1.34 8.98 -21.56
C VAL A 33 1.66 9.73 -20.28
N TRP A 34 2.92 10.11 -20.07
CA TRP A 34 3.34 10.90 -18.90
C TRP A 34 2.67 12.27 -18.86
N GLU A 35 2.59 12.94 -20.01
CA GLU A 35 1.92 14.24 -20.09
C GLU A 35 0.41 14.12 -19.86
N MET A 36 -0.22 13.08 -20.42
CA MET A 36 -1.62 12.76 -20.18
C MET A 36 -1.89 12.51 -18.70
N ASP A 37 -1.08 11.66 -18.03
CA ASP A 37 -1.24 11.38 -16.60
C ASP A 37 -1.07 12.66 -15.77
N ARG A 38 -0.05 13.47 -16.06
CA ARG A 38 0.19 14.74 -15.35
C ARG A 38 -0.97 15.71 -15.46
N ARG A 39 -1.62 15.80 -16.62
CA ARG A 39 -2.72 16.74 -16.87
C ARG A 39 -4.07 16.28 -16.35
N THR A 40 -4.28 14.97 -16.28
CA THR A 40 -5.61 14.41 -16.00
C THR A 40 -5.70 13.73 -14.63
N TYR A 41 -4.57 13.46 -13.96
CA TYR A 41 -4.58 12.98 -12.58
C TYR A 41 -5.14 14.03 -11.61
N PRO A 42 -6.00 13.66 -10.63
CA PRO A 42 -6.43 12.31 -10.26
C PRO A 42 -7.73 11.84 -10.97
N LEU A 43 -8.26 12.61 -11.92
CA LEU A 43 -9.48 12.26 -12.66
C LEU A 43 -9.26 11.06 -13.59
N THR A 44 -8.04 10.85 -14.06
CA THR A 44 -7.54 9.53 -14.48
C THR A 44 -6.56 8.98 -13.44
N PHE A 45 -6.40 7.67 -13.40
CA PHE A 45 -5.58 7.01 -12.37
C PHE A 45 -5.00 5.69 -12.88
N ASP A 46 -3.96 5.20 -12.19
CA ASP A 46 -3.22 3.98 -12.55
C ASP A 46 -2.62 3.96 -13.96
N ASN A 47 -2.41 5.12 -14.59
CA ASN A 47 -1.85 5.15 -15.95
C ASN A 47 -0.35 4.89 -15.95
N VAL A 48 0.34 5.41 -14.92
CA VAL A 48 1.79 5.27 -14.73
C VAL A 48 2.08 4.96 -13.28
N ASP A 49 3.10 4.14 -13.06
CA ASP A 49 3.74 4.01 -11.77
C ASP A 49 4.87 5.05 -11.69
N ARG A 50 4.61 6.16 -10.97
CA ARG A 50 5.58 7.25 -10.80
C ARG A 50 6.83 6.84 -10.04
N GLU A 51 6.77 5.74 -9.28
CA GLU A 51 7.89 5.24 -8.51
C GLU A 51 8.87 4.47 -9.40
N THR A 52 8.36 3.57 -10.24
CA THR A 52 9.19 2.70 -11.09
C THR A 52 9.42 3.29 -12.49
N GLY A 53 8.63 4.29 -12.88
CA GLY A 53 8.59 4.82 -14.24
C GLY A 53 7.81 3.93 -15.23
N GLU A 54 7.10 2.91 -14.74
CA GLU A 54 6.40 1.95 -15.59
C GLU A 54 5.09 2.51 -16.12
N ILE A 55 4.85 2.33 -17.42
CA ILE A 55 3.56 2.64 -18.05
C ILE A 55 2.60 1.48 -17.84
N ARG A 56 1.41 1.78 -17.30
CA ARG A 56 0.42 0.80 -16.83
C ARG A 56 -0.86 0.75 -17.68
N ILE A 57 -1.00 1.64 -18.66
CA ILE A 57 -2.13 1.64 -19.59
C ILE A 57 -2.07 0.49 -20.61
N THR A 58 -0.91 -0.16 -20.83
CA THR A 58 -0.78 -1.23 -21.82
C THR A 58 -0.67 -2.62 -21.19
N PRO A 59 -1.40 -3.63 -21.67
CA PRO A 59 -1.23 -4.99 -21.18
C PRO A 59 0.06 -5.62 -21.72
N HIS A 60 0.62 -6.57 -20.95
CA HIS A 60 1.82 -7.34 -21.34
C HIS A 60 1.50 -8.69 -22.01
N THR A 61 0.29 -8.82 -22.56
CA THR A 61 -0.18 -10.06 -23.20
C THR A 61 -0.32 -9.87 -24.72
N PRO A 62 -0.32 -10.96 -25.51
CA PRO A 62 -0.54 -10.91 -26.97
C PRO A 62 -2.01 -10.65 -27.34
N CYS A 63 -2.75 -9.98 -26.47
CA CYS A 63 -4.20 -9.74 -26.59
C CYS A 63 -4.51 -8.59 -27.57
N PRO A 64 -5.78 -8.44 -28.00
CA PRO A 64 -6.19 -7.40 -28.95
C PRO A 64 -6.20 -5.97 -28.38
N VAL A 65 -6.11 -5.82 -27.06
CA VAL A 65 -6.16 -4.52 -26.39
C VAL A 65 -4.85 -3.77 -26.65
N LEU A 66 -4.95 -2.57 -27.21
CA LEU A 66 -3.82 -1.64 -27.31
C LEU A 66 -3.49 -1.07 -25.95
N LEU A 67 -4.46 -0.38 -25.36
CA LEU A 67 -4.33 0.31 -24.09
C LEU A 67 -5.69 0.44 -23.39
N GLY A 68 -5.64 0.65 -22.08
CA GLY A 68 -6.74 0.94 -21.18
C GLY A 68 -6.44 2.20 -20.37
N ILE A 69 -7.32 3.19 -20.37
CA ILE A 69 -7.23 4.39 -19.51
C ILE A 69 -8.36 4.32 -18.50
N ARG A 70 -8.05 4.45 -17.21
CA ARG A 70 -9.06 4.48 -16.14
C ARG A 70 -9.32 5.90 -15.68
N GLY A 71 -10.57 6.20 -15.36
CA GLY A 71 -10.96 7.53 -14.92
C GLY A 71 -12.33 7.58 -14.26
N VAL A 72 -12.65 8.75 -13.72
CA VAL A 72 -13.88 8.96 -12.93
C VAL A 72 -15.08 9.42 -13.78
N THR A 73 -14.86 9.85 -15.02
CA THR A 73 -15.93 10.19 -15.97
C THR A 73 -15.59 9.74 -17.40
N PRO A 74 -16.58 9.54 -18.29
CA PRO A 74 -16.31 9.28 -19.71
C PRO A 74 -15.59 10.45 -20.40
N ASN A 75 -15.95 11.69 -20.09
CA ASN A 75 -15.38 12.87 -20.75
C ASN A 75 -13.88 13.00 -20.51
N ILE A 76 -13.39 12.80 -19.27
CA ILE A 76 -11.95 12.87 -18.99
C ILE A 76 -11.18 11.77 -19.73
N LEU A 77 -11.80 10.60 -19.96
CA LEU A 77 -11.17 9.51 -20.71
C LEU A 77 -11.00 9.87 -22.19
N GLU A 78 -11.98 10.52 -22.80
CA GLU A 78 -11.85 11.01 -24.18
C GLU A 78 -10.77 12.09 -24.30
N GLU A 79 -10.73 13.02 -23.35
CA GLU A 79 -9.68 14.05 -23.29
C GLU A 79 -8.30 13.42 -23.13
N ALA A 80 -8.14 12.49 -22.19
CA ALA A 80 -6.91 11.75 -21.97
C ALA A 80 -6.48 10.97 -23.21
N TYR A 81 -7.40 10.27 -23.87
CA TYR A 81 -7.11 9.50 -25.06
C TYR A 81 -6.60 10.38 -26.22
N LYS A 82 -7.19 11.58 -26.40
CA LYS A 82 -6.75 12.56 -27.43
C LYS A 82 -5.34 13.11 -27.19
N MET A 83 -4.81 13.02 -25.96
CA MET A 83 -3.45 13.45 -25.65
C MET A 83 -2.38 12.40 -26.02
N LEU A 84 -2.77 11.15 -26.31
CA LEU A 84 -1.84 10.08 -26.60
C LEU A 84 -1.34 10.12 -28.06
N THR A 85 -0.04 9.96 -28.24
CA THR A 85 0.59 9.76 -29.54
C THR A 85 0.74 8.26 -29.79
N ILE A 86 -0.18 7.68 -30.56
CA ILE A 86 -0.21 6.26 -30.90
C ILE A 86 0.42 6.06 -32.29
N ASN A 87 1.42 5.19 -32.39
CA ASN A 87 2.24 5.01 -33.60
C ASN A 87 1.81 3.77 -34.42
N GLU A 88 0.55 3.39 -34.30
CA GLU A 88 -0.06 2.23 -34.94
C GLU A 88 -1.58 2.41 -35.05
N PRO A 89 -2.26 1.68 -35.96
CA PRO A 89 -3.67 1.89 -36.19
C PRO A 89 -4.53 1.33 -35.04
N VAL A 90 -5.39 2.19 -34.50
CA VAL A 90 -6.48 1.80 -33.60
C VAL A 90 -7.68 1.40 -34.45
N GLU A 91 -8.20 0.20 -34.21
CA GLU A 91 -9.39 -0.31 -34.93
C GLU A 91 -10.67 0.35 -34.37
N PHE A 92 -10.81 0.35 -33.04
CA PHE A 92 -11.88 1.03 -32.33
C PHE A 92 -11.48 1.24 -30.86
N TYR A 93 -12.25 2.05 -30.13
CA TYR A 93 -12.20 2.08 -28.67
C TYR A 93 -13.62 2.05 -28.10
N THR A 94 -13.73 1.65 -26.83
CA THR A 94 -15.00 1.62 -26.12
C THR A 94 -14.79 2.07 -24.69
N ILE A 95 -15.70 2.90 -24.17
CA ILE A 95 -15.72 3.30 -22.76
C ILE A 95 -16.69 2.38 -22.02
N PHE A 96 -16.20 1.70 -21.00
CA PHE A 96 -16.98 0.84 -20.12
C PHE A 96 -17.22 1.53 -18.79
N GLU A 97 -18.43 1.40 -18.25
CA GLU A 97 -18.67 1.61 -16.82
C GLU A 97 -18.23 0.36 -16.06
N THR A 98 -17.49 0.53 -14.98
CA THR A 98 -16.81 -0.55 -14.27
C THR A 98 -16.90 -0.40 -12.75
N ASN A 99 -16.63 -1.50 -12.04
CA ASN A 99 -16.38 -1.50 -10.59
C ASN A 99 -14.89 -1.40 -10.24
N GLN A 100 -14.02 -1.05 -11.18
CA GLN A 100 -12.60 -0.94 -10.92
C GLN A 100 -12.31 0.23 -9.98
N GLY A 101 -11.33 0.11 -9.10
CA GLY A 101 -10.99 1.19 -8.17
C GLY A 101 -12.13 1.61 -7.22
N THR A 102 -13.03 0.70 -6.83
CA THR A 102 -14.20 1.00 -5.97
C THR A 102 -14.19 0.31 -4.61
N ASP A 103 -13.23 -0.60 -4.35
CA ASP A 103 -13.22 -1.51 -3.19
C ASP A 103 -14.46 -2.41 -3.06
N ALA A 104 -15.24 -2.61 -4.13
CA ALA A 104 -16.47 -3.40 -4.09
C ALA A 104 -16.30 -4.86 -3.60
N HIS A 105 -15.08 -5.40 -3.59
CA HIS A 105 -14.75 -6.74 -3.07
C HIS A 105 -14.51 -6.78 -1.57
N LEU A 106 -14.30 -5.64 -0.91
CA LEU A 106 -13.89 -5.58 0.50
C LEU A 106 -15.10 -5.66 1.44
N GLN A 107 -14.98 -6.49 2.47
CA GLN A 107 -16.01 -6.69 3.49
C GLN A 107 -15.43 -6.45 4.88
N LEU A 108 -16.12 -5.69 5.72
CA LEU A 108 -15.73 -5.55 7.13
C LEU A 108 -15.93 -6.90 7.84
N MET A 109 -14.87 -7.41 8.47
CA MET A 109 -14.89 -8.72 9.12
C MET A 109 -14.10 -8.71 10.43
N ARG A 110 -14.49 -9.60 11.34
CA ARG A 110 -13.70 -10.00 12.52
C ARG A 110 -12.84 -11.20 12.16
N ILE A 111 -11.70 -11.37 12.83
CA ILE A 111 -10.74 -12.42 12.46
C ILE A 111 -11.36 -13.81 12.54
N LYS A 112 -12.20 -14.10 13.55
CA LYS A 112 -12.91 -15.38 13.67
C LYS A 112 -13.82 -15.73 12.47
N ASP A 113 -14.31 -14.73 11.74
CA ASP A 113 -15.28 -14.89 10.66
C ASP A 113 -14.60 -15.00 9.27
N VAL A 114 -13.27 -14.83 9.24
CA VAL A 114 -12.47 -14.88 8.02
C VAL A 114 -12.49 -16.29 7.41
N LYS A 115 -12.66 -16.34 6.08
CA LYS A 115 -12.66 -17.57 5.29
C LYS A 115 -11.67 -17.48 4.14
N ASN A 116 -11.41 -18.61 3.48
CA ASN A 116 -10.61 -18.60 2.26
C ASN A 116 -11.33 -17.83 1.14
N ASN A 117 -10.57 -17.15 0.28
CA ASN A 117 -11.07 -16.47 -0.91
C ASN A 117 -12.08 -15.32 -0.66
N VAL A 118 -12.03 -14.71 0.52
CA VAL A 118 -12.73 -13.44 0.80
C VAL A 118 -11.74 -12.27 0.71
N SER A 119 -12.23 -11.04 0.58
CA SER A 119 -11.39 -9.86 0.77
C SER A 119 -11.96 -9.02 1.89
N ALA A 120 -11.11 -8.69 2.86
CA ALA A 120 -11.53 -8.24 4.16
C ALA A 120 -10.95 -6.86 4.50
N ILE A 121 -11.73 -6.11 5.28
CA ILE A 121 -11.30 -4.96 6.06
C ILE A 121 -11.28 -5.44 7.50
N ILE A 122 -10.12 -5.43 8.14
CA ILE A 122 -9.95 -5.93 9.52
C ILE A 122 -9.27 -4.87 10.36
N ASP A 123 -9.93 -4.48 11.45
CA ASP A 123 -9.35 -3.67 12.50
C ASP A 123 -8.60 -4.55 13.50
N GLY A 124 -7.40 -4.13 13.89
CA GLY A 124 -6.65 -4.88 14.89
C GLY A 124 -5.41 -4.17 15.40
N VAL A 125 -4.66 -4.91 16.21
CA VAL A 125 -3.40 -4.51 16.81
C VAL A 125 -2.30 -5.41 16.28
N VAL A 126 -1.18 -4.82 15.85
CA VAL A 126 0.00 -5.57 15.45
C VAL A 126 0.49 -6.39 16.66
N LYS A 127 0.59 -7.71 16.51
CA LYS A 127 0.99 -8.65 17.57
C LYS A 127 2.45 -9.06 17.46
N SER A 128 2.98 -9.14 16.24
CA SER A 128 4.36 -9.52 16.00
C SER A 128 5.08 -8.46 15.18
N LYS A 129 6.37 -8.28 15.47
CA LYS A 129 7.22 -7.36 14.71
C LYS A 129 7.32 -7.88 13.27
N PRO A 130 7.03 -7.05 12.25
CA PRO A 130 7.15 -7.42 10.86
C PRO A 130 8.56 -7.88 10.51
N ARG A 131 8.66 -8.88 9.63
CA ARG A 131 9.95 -9.46 9.21
C ARG A 131 10.00 -9.71 7.71
N PHE A 132 11.16 -9.44 7.12
CA PHE A 132 11.47 -9.90 5.77
C PHE A 132 11.70 -11.42 5.75
N THR A 133 11.22 -12.06 4.69
CA THR A 133 11.53 -13.47 4.39
C THR A 133 12.35 -13.59 3.12
N VAL A 134 12.86 -14.79 2.85
CA VAL A 134 13.43 -15.16 1.55
C VAL A 134 12.40 -14.84 0.45
N GLY A 135 12.85 -14.18 -0.62
CA GLY A 135 11.96 -13.64 -1.67
C GLY A 135 11.49 -12.19 -1.43
N GLY A 136 11.89 -11.57 -0.32
CA GLY A 136 11.65 -10.14 -0.06
C GLY A 136 10.24 -9.82 0.42
N HIS A 137 9.45 -10.79 0.86
CA HIS A 137 8.12 -10.53 1.41
C HIS A 137 8.21 -10.07 2.86
N VAL A 138 7.24 -9.28 3.33
CA VAL A 138 7.13 -8.88 4.74
C VAL A 138 5.89 -9.51 5.34
N PHE A 139 6.04 -10.15 6.48
CA PHE A 139 4.94 -10.76 7.24
C PHE A 139 4.90 -10.21 8.66
N PHE A 140 3.68 -10.05 9.19
CA PHE A 140 3.41 -9.80 10.60
C PHE A 140 2.08 -10.43 10.99
N THR A 141 1.80 -10.47 12.28
CA THR A 141 0.55 -10.99 12.83
C THR A 141 -0.30 -9.82 13.32
N LEU A 142 -1.56 -9.78 12.90
CA LEU A 142 -2.57 -8.85 13.40
C LEU A 142 -3.51 -9.61 14.32
N GLY A 143 -3.90 -9.02 15.44
CA GLY A 143 -4.88 -9.60 16.34
C GLY A 143 -6.01 -8.63 16.68
N ASP A 144 -7.21 -9.18 16.81
CA ASP A 144 -8.38 -8.54 17.41
C ASP A 144 -8.77 -9.32 18.69
N ASP A 145 -9.91 -9.01 19.28
CA ASP A 145 -10.47 -9.71 20.44
C ASP A 145 -11.05 -11.11 20.13
N THR A 146 -11.00 -11.54 18.86
CA THR A 146 -11.54 -12.83 18.40
C THR A 146 -10.48 -13.80 17.91
N GLY A 147 -9.28 -13.32 17.57
CA GLY A 147 -8.19 -14.18 17.14
C GLY A 147 -7.02 -13.41 16.54
N GLU A 148 -6.16 -14.15 15.84
CA GLU A 148 -5.00 -13.62 15.13
C GLU A 148 -4.99 -14.08 13.67
N ILE A 149 -4.48 -13.24 12.78
CA ILE A 149 -4.32 -13.52 11.36
C ILE A 149 -2.94 -13.07 10.88
N THR A 150 -2.36 -13.81 9.94
CA THR A 150 -1.12 -13.40 9.29
C THR A 150 -1.43 -12.35 8.23
N CYS A 151 -0.70 -11.24 8.22
CA CYS A 151 -0.73 -10.24 7.17
C CYS A 151 0.56 -10.29 6.34
N ALA A 152 0.45 -10.08 5.03
CA ALA A 152 1.58 -10.17 4.12
C ALA A 152 1.61 -9.00 3.12
N ALA A 153 2.77 -8.36 3.01
CA ALA A 153 3.13 -7.49 1.90
C ALA A 153 4.17 -8.21 1.02
N TYR A 154 3.74 -8.67 -0.15
CA TYR A 154 4.60 -9.44 -1.05
C TYR A 154 5.60 -8.57 -1.80
N GLU A 155 6.63 -9.20 -2.38
CA GLU A 155 7.69 -8.51 -3.13
C GLU A 155 7.14 -7.53 -4.18
N PRO A 156 6.10 -7.88 -4.97
CA PRO A 156 5.58 -7.00 -6.00
C PRO A 156 5.04 -5.67 -5.45
N THR A 157 4.75 -5.57 -4.15
CA THR A 157 4.25 -4.32 -3.52
C THR A 157 5.34 -3.25 -3.30
N LYS A 158 6.61 -3.52 -3.67
CA LYS A 158 7.72 -2.54 -3.69
C LYS A 158 7.86 -1.74 -2.39
N LYS A 159 7.90 -0.40 -2.43
CA LYS A 159 8.08 0.47 -1.26
C LYS A 159 7.00 0.33 -0.20
N PHE A 160 5.83 -0.21 -0.53
CA PHE A 160 4.81 -0.51 0.47
C PHE A 160 5.36 -1.38 1.60
N ARG A 161 6.26 -2.33 1.28
CA ARG A 161 6.97 -3.15 2.27
C ARG A 161 7.80 -2.34 3.27
N HIS A 162 8.33 -1.19 2.88
CA HIS A 162 9.10 -0.30 3.76
C HIS A 162 8.22 0.42 4.77
N ILE A 163 6.93 0.63 4.47
CA ILE A 163 5.97 1.11 5.47
C ILE A 163 5.64 -0.03 6.43
N ILE A 164 5.37 -1.22 5.88
CA ILE A 164 4.98 -2.39 6.70
C ILE A 164 6.10 -2.81 7.65
N ILE A 165 7.37 -2.75 7.24
CA ILE A 165 8.49 -3.17 8.10
C ILE A 165 8.71 -2.24 9.30
N GLU A 166 8.21 -1.00 9.23
CA GLU A 166 8.37 0.01 10.28
C GLU A 166 7.27 -0.11 11.36
N LEU A 167 6.27 -1.00 11.21
CA LEU A 167 5.28 -1.28 12.24
C LEU A 167 5.91 -2.01 13.43
N GLU A 168 5.30 -1.86 14.61
CA GLU A 168 5.74 -2.48 15.86
C GLU A 168 4.56 -3.10 16.62
N PRO A 169 4.80 -4.13 17.44
CA PRO A 169 3.77 -4.69 18.30
C PRO A 169 3.09 -3.61 19.15
N GLY A 170 1.75 -3.58 19.11
CA GLY A 170 0.93 -2.59 19.78
C GLY A 170 0.39 -1.48 18.87
N ASP A 171 0.94 -1.30 17.67
CA ASP A 171 0.38 -0.35 16.69
C ASP A 171 -1.05 -0.77 16.32
N LYS A 172 -1.97 0.20 16.28
CA LYS A 172 -3.37 -0.04 15.88
C LYS A 172 -3.55 0.29 14.42
N VAL A 173 -4.07 -0.66 13.66
CA VAL A 173 -4.18 -0.54 12.20
C VAL A 173 -5.50 -1.13 11.70
N THR A 174 -5.96 -0.65 10.55
CA THR A 174 -6.95 -1.33 9.71
C THR A 174 -6.23 -1.88 8.49
N VAL A 175 -6.36 -3.17 8.21
CA VAL A 175 -5.77 -3.80 7.02
C VAL A 175 -6.86 -4.10 5.99
N TYR A 176 -6.49 -4.00 4.72
CA TYR A 176 -7.39 -4.22 3.58
C TYR A 176 -6.74 -5.23 2.65
N GLY A 177 -7.46 -6.29 2.26
CA GLY A 177 -6.94 -7.19 1.24
C GLY A 177 -7.57 -8.58 1.18
N ALA A 178 -7.12 -9.37 0.21
CA ALA A 178 -7.61 -10.73 -0.02
C ALA A 178 -7.01 -11.74 0.97
N VAL A 179 -7.87 -12.59 1.53
CA VAL A 179 -7.46 -13.70 2.40
C VAL A 179 -7.30 -14.98 1.58
N LYS A 180 -6.14 -15.63 1.74
CA LYS A 180 -5.87 -16.95 1.18
C LYS A 180 -5.41 -17.91 2.26
N LYS A 181 -5.88 -19.16 2.18
CA LYS A 181 -5.36 -20.26 2.99
C LYS A 181 -3.96 -20.62 2.49
N LYS A 182 -2.99 -20.64 3.40
CA LYS A 182 -1.58 -20.98 3.19
C LYS A 182 -1.17 -22.07 4.20
N PRO A 183 0.02 -22.69 4.07
CA PRO A 183 0.49 -23.69 5.02
C PRO A 183 0.49 -23.21 6.48
N GLN A 184 0.75 -21.91 6.70
CA GLN A 184 0.74 -21.26 8.01
C GLN A 184 -0.65 -20.81 8.51
N GLY A 185 -1.72 -21.11 7.77
CA GLY A 185 -3.09 -20.66 8.08
C GLY A 185 -3.60 -19.59 7.12
N PHE A 186 -4.61 -18.82 7.55
CA PHE A 186 -5.13 -17.72 6.75
C PHE A 186 -4.15 -16.55 6.72
N THR A 187 -3.84 -16.10 5.51
CA THR A 187 -2.98 -14.95 5.26
C THR A 187 -3.77 -13.88 4.50
N LEU A 188 -3.81 -12.67 5.04
CA LEU A 188 -4.34 -11.48 4.38
C LEU A 188 -3.23 -10.82 3.56
N ASN A 189 -3.45 -10.78 2.25
CA ASN A 189 -2.57 -10.14 1.28
C ASN A 189 -2.89 -8.65 1.19
N LEU A 190 -2.02 -7.81 1.72
CA LEU A 190 -2.29 -6.38 1.86
C LEU A 190 -2.41 -5.67 0.51
N GLU A 191 -3.49 -4.91 0.38
CA GLU A 191 -3.73 -3.95 -0.71
C GLU A 191 -3.56 -2.52 -0.19
N LYS A 192 -4.02 -2.27 1.03
CA LYS A 192 -3.91 -0.99 1.76
C LYS A 192 -3.79 -1.24 3.26
N ILE A 193 -3.32 -0.23 3.99
CA ILE A 193 -3.31 -0.21 5.45
C ILE A 193 -3.60 1.20 5.96
N HIS A 194 -4.44 1.31 6.97
CA HIS A 194 -4.67 2.56 7.70
C HIS A 194 -4.02 2.45 9.07
N ILE A 195 -2.99 3.24 9.32
CA ILE A 195 -2.33 3.35 10.61
C ILE A 195 -3.12 4.32 11.48
N LYS A 196 -3.81 3.79 12.50
CA LYS A 196 -4.69 4.57 13.40
C LYS A 196 -3.91 5.17 14.56
N SER A 197 -2.98 4.42 15.14
CA SER A 197 -2.12 4.90 16.21
C SER A 197 -0.82 4.13 16.29
N LEU A 198 0.27 4.83 16.57
CA LEU A 198 1.60 4.27 16.75
C LEU A 198 1.97 4.21 18.23
N VAL A 199 2.65 3.14 18.64
CA VAL A 199 3.24 3.07 19.98
C VAL A 199 4.56 3.84 20.04
N ASP A 200 4.79 4.47 21.19
CA ASP A 200 6.06 5.12 21.51
C ASP A 200 7.17 4.08 21.65
N LEU A 201 8.24 4.26 20.88
CA LEU A 201 9.46 3.48 21.05
C LEU A 201 10.40 4.20 21.99
N LYS A 202 10.93 3.48 23.00
CA LYS A 202 11.80 4.05 24.03
C LYS A 202 13.06 3.21 24.16
N ILE A 203 14.22 3.88 24.13
CA ILE A 203 15.50 3.30 24.54
C ILE A 203 15.76 3.72 25.98
N VAL A 204 16.03 2.75 26.84
CA VAL A 204 16.48 2.97 28.20
C VAL A 204 17.99 2.75 28.24
N LYS A 205 18.75 3.81 28.53
CA LYS A 205 20.21 3.74 28.64
C LYS A 205 20.70 4.29 29.98
N PRO A 206 21.93 3.96 30.39
CA PRO A 206 22.51 4.56 31.58
C PRO A 206 22.54 6.09 31.49
N PRO A 207 22.20 6.79 32.59
CA PRO A 207 22.19 8.23 32.63
C PRO A 207 23.60 8.80 32.50
N THR A 208 23.66 10.07 32.16
CA THR A 208 24.90 10.84 32.17
C THR A 208 25.14 11.40 33.59
N CYS A 209 26.37 11.34 34.08
CA CYS A 209 26.73 11.90 35.39
C CYS A 209 26.51 13.42 35.38
N PRO A 210 25.77 14.00 36.35
CA PRO A 210 25.50 15.43 36.36
C PRO A 210 26.72 16.28 36.72
N ILE A 211 27.79 15.67 37.23
CA ILE A 211 29.02 16.35 37.66
C ILE A 211 30.07 16.39 36.54
N CYS A 212 30.38 15.24 35.94
CA CYS A 212 31.45 15.13 34.94
C CYS A 212 30.98 14.82 33.52
N SER A 213 29.66 14.73 33.29
CA SER A 213 29.05 14.46 31.99
C SER A 213 29.45 13.13 31.32
N LYS A 214 30.13 12.22 32.03
CA LYS A 214 30.43 10.86 31.55
C LYS A 214 29.25 9.92 31.74
N LYS A 215 29.15 8.88 30.91
CA LYS A 215 28.14 7.84 31.06
C LYS A 215 28.35 7.06 32.36
N MET A 216 27.27 6.93 33.15
CA MET A 216 27.31 6.15 34.38
C MET A 216 27.25 4.66 34.07
N GLU A 217 27.89 3.83 34.88
CA GLU A 217 27.84 2.37 34.75
C GLU A 217 26.64 1.81 35.50
N LYS A 218 26.00 0.79 34.93
CA LYS A 218 24.89 0.12 35.57
C LYS A 218 25.42 -0.83 36.64
N ILE A 219 25.01 -0.64 37.89
CA ILE A 219 25.34 -1.55 39.00
C ILE A 219 24.31 -2.68 39.09
N ASP A 220 23.02 -2.33 38.98
CA ASP A 220 21.92 -3.30 39.00
C ASP A 220 20.72 -2.82 38.16
N LYS A 221 19.57 -3.47 38.30
CA LYS A 221 18.35 -3.16 37.52
C LYS A 221 17.91 -1.69 37.63
N THR A 222 18.25 -0.99 38.71
CA THR A 222 17.75 0.36 39.02
C THR A 222 18.83 1.39 39.35
N ARG A 223 20.07 0.97 39.66
CA ARG A 223 21.14 1.86 40.12
C ARG A 223 22.27 1.99 39.10
N TYR A 224 22.79 3.22 39.03
CA TYR A 224 23.89 3.63 38.17
C TYR A 224 24.94 4.40 38.95
N PHE A 225 26.22 4.20 38.65
CA PHE A 225 27.33 4.81 39.38
C PHE A 225 28.37 5.43 38.45
N CYS A 226 28.88 6.59 38.86
CA CYS A 226 30.00 7.24 38.19
C CYS A 226 31.28 6.97 38.99
N ARG A 227 32.26 6.28 38.38
CA ARG A 227 33.54 5.95 39.03
C ARG A 227 34.38 7.18 39.38
N ASP A 228 34.31 8.23 38.56
CA ASP A 228 35.17 9.42 38.73
C ASP A 228 34.65 10.37 39.81
N CYS A 229 33.33 10.43 40.01
CA CYS A 229 32.70 11.38 40.94
C CYS A 229 32.05 10.69 42.15
N ASN A 230 32.09 9.35 42.22
CA ASN A 230 31.35 8.54 43.19
C ASN A 230 29.83 8.85 43.28
N ALA A 231 29.26 9.43 42.22
CA ALA A 231 27.85 9.80 42.16
C ALA A 231 26.97 8.59 41.86
N LEU A 232 25.78 8.54 42.47
CA LEU A 232 24.77 7.50 42.28
C LEU A 232 23.51 8.09 41.63
N SER A 233 22.94 7.37 40.66
CA SER A 233 21.62 7.68 40.09
C SER A 233 20.71 6.47 40.15
N ARG A 234 19.40 6.70 40.32
CA ARG A 234 18.34 5.67 40.28
C ARG A 234 17.42 5.77 39.06
N SER A 235 17.63 6.80 38.24
CA SER A 235 16.80 7.06 37.07
C SER A 235 17.62 6.83 35.81
N PRO A 236 17.20 5.93 34.91
CA PRO A 236 17.82 5.83 33.60
C PRO A 236 17.54 7.08 32.76
N GLU A 237 18.34 7.27 31.72
CA GLU A 237 17.97 8.16 30.64
C GLU A 237 17.05 7.42 29.67
N VAL A 238 15.85 7.96 29.46
CA VAL A 238 14.85 7.41 28.53
C VAL A 238 14.80 8.30 27.30
N ILE A 239 15.08 7.72 26.13
CA ILE A 239 15.03 8.41 24.85
C ILE A 239 13.86 7.88 24.05
N ASN A 240 12.97 8.79 23.64
CA ASN A 240 11.95 8.46 22.65
C ASN A 240 12.61 8.35 21.27
N ILE A 241 12.43 7.21 20.62
CA ILE A 241 12.85 7.00 19.23
C ILE A 241 11.71 7.49 18.34
N GLY A 242 12.00 8.45 17.47
CA GLY A 242 11.05 8.86 16.43
C GLY A 242 10.71 7.71 15.49
N ARG A 243 9.43 7.58 15.12
CA ARG A 243 8.97 6.65 14.09
C ARG A 243 9.18 7.26 12.72
N LYS A 244 9.54 6.45 11.71
CA LYS A 244 9.67 6.90 10.30
C LYS A 244 8.34 6.90 9.54
N ILE A 245 7.28 6.40 10.19
CA ILE A 245 5.92 6.33 9.65
C ILE A 245 5.01 7.22 10.48
N LEU A 246 3.94 7.70 9.85
CA LEU A 246 2.93 8.54 10.47
C LEU A 246 1.59 7.78 10.52
N CYS A 247 0.65 8.30 11.29
CA CYS A 247 -0.74 7.84 11.17
C CYS A 247 -1.31 8.32 9.83
N GLY A 248 -2.18 7.51 9.22
CA GLY A 248 -2.70 7.75 7.88
C GLY A 248 -2.86 6.47 7.07
N ILE A 249 -3.37 6.62 5.85
CA ILE A 249 -3.60 5.49 4.95
C ILE A 249 -2.44 5.37 3.96
N TYR A 250 -1.94 4.16 3.80
CA TYR A 250 -0.91 3.79 2.84
C TYR A 250 -1.46 2.72 1.91
N GLU A 251 -1.09 2.81 0.63
CA GLU A 251 -1.51 1.86 -0.41
C GLU A 251 -0.33 1.30 -1.19
N VAL A 252 -0.57 0.18 -1.87
CA VAL A 252 0.38 -0.36 -2.84
C VAL A 252 0.54 0.57 -4.05
N PRO A 253 1.71 0.59 -4.70
CA PRO A 253 1.92 1.41 -5.90
C PRO A 253 1.04 0.93 -7.07
N PRO A 254 0.81 1.78 -8.09
CA PRO A 254 -0.02 1.43 -9.25
C PRO A 254 0.36 0.11 -9.95
N SER A 255 1.66 -0.23 -10.03
CA SER A 255 2.13 -1.51 -10.59
C SER A 255 1.63 -2.74 -9.84
N ALA A 256 1.36 -2.62 -8.54
CA ALA A 256 0.90 -3.69 -7.67
C ALA A 256 -0.60 -3.62 -7.33
N ARG A 257 -1.29 -2.57 -7.79
CA ARG A 257 -2.71 -2.36 -7.50
C ARG A 257 -3.56 -3.39 -8.23
N ARG A 258 -4.50 -3.98 -7.50
CA ARG A 258 -5.49 -4.91 -8.09
C ARG A 258 -6.63 -4.10 -8.70
N HIS A 259 -7.29 -4.66 -9.71
CA HIS A 259 -8.34 -3.97 -10.47
C HIS A 259 -9.43 -3.31 -9.60
N LEU A 260 -9.86 -3.96 -8.52
CA LEU A 260 -10.94 -3.46 -7.67
C LEU A 260 -10.48 -2.53 -6.56
N SER A 261 -9.19 -2.52 -6.22
CA SER A 261 -8.66 -1.73 -5.09
C SER A 261 -8.77 -0.24 -5.40
N LYS A 262 -9.53 0.51 -4.58
CA LYS A 262 -9.72 1.94 -4.74
C LYS A 262 -8.43 2.71 -4.45
N PRO A 263 -7.90 3.49 -5.40
CA PRO A 263 -6.80 4.40 -5.17
C PRO A 263 -7.12 5.41 -4.07
N LEU A 264 -6.13 5.74 -3.23
CA LEU A 264 -6.27 6.79 -2.23
C LEU A 264 -6.61 8.15 -2.86
N ALA A 265 -6.08 8.43 -4.04
CA ALA A 265 -6.36 9.66 -4.80
C ALA A 265 -7.85 9.89 -5.11
N LEU A 266 -8.68 8.84 -5.05
CA LEU A 266 -10.13 8.89 -5.28
C LEU A 266 -10.95 8.86 -3.98
N THR A 267 -10.29 8.84 -2.82
CA THR A 267 -10.95 8.89 -1.52
C THR A 267 -11.10 10.33 -1.04
N SER A 268 -12.22 10.64 -0.39
CA SER A 268 -12.46 11.95 0.25
C SER A 268 -11.44 12.31 1.32
N ASP A 269 -10.78 11.30 1.90
CA ASP A 269 -9.83 11.42 2.99
C ASP A 269 -8.39 11.66 2.50
N TYR A 270 -8.20 11.95 1.19
CA TYR A 270 -6.90 12.31 0.62
C TYR A 270 -6.48 13.73 1.05
N GLN A 271 -6.21 13.90 2.34
CA GLN A 271 -5.45 15.01 2.87
C GLN A 271 -4.06 14.51 3.25
N HIS A 272 -3.07 14.98 2.49
CA HIS A 272 -1.62 14.80 2.64
C HIS A 272 -1.00 13.57 1.96
N GLY A 273 -0.54 13.81 0.73
CA GLY A 273 0.65 13.21 0.15
C GLY A 273 1.53 14.32 -0.39
#